data_AF-A0A3B7MS81-F1
#
_entry.id   AF-A0A3B7MS81-F1
#
_cell.length_a   1.000
_cell.length_b   1.000
_cell.length_c   1.000
_cell.angle_alpha   90.00
_cell.angle_beta   90.00
_cell.angle_gamma   90.00
#
_symmetry.space_group_name_H-M   'P 1'
#
loop_
_entity.id
_entity.type
_entity.pdbx_description
1 polymer ?
#
loop_
_entity_poly.entity_id
_entity_poly.type
_entity_poly.pdbx_seq_one_letter_code
_entity_poly.pdbx_strand_id
1 'polypeptide(L)'
;MSPWWLMIPILSAFLGWLTIQLFVKLFFGFVFPRKRQQWTVQLAKTVSTELFSFADLETKITSPESLQKIMPQVEVHIDDFLRKGLPKSFPMISAFIGERTINQLKEIFLKELETIFPLVMKGYVKNLQEDLNLEQMVIDKVTAIPTDKIQVSVYQAIGSDLNKAALLAALLGLLIGLVQLGIVLATVSF
;
A
#
# COMPACT_ATOMS: atom_id res chain seq x y z
N MET A 1 -25.34 -14.24 -56.95
CA MET A 1 -25.17 -13.31 -55.81
C MET A 1 -23.84 -13.61 -55.15
N SER A 2 -22.92 -12.65 -55.07
CA SER A 2 -21.57 -12.94 -54.57
C SER A 2 -21.60 -13.25 -53.07
N PRO A 3 -20.89 -14.28 -52.57
CA PRO A 3 -20.90 -14.70 -51.17
C PRO A 3 -20.23 -13.73 -50.18
N TRP A 4 -19.96 -12.48 -50.57
CA TRP A 4 -19.21 -11.49 -49.79
C TRP A 4 -19.84 -11.17 -48.43
N TRP A 5 -21.17 -11.27 -48.31
CA TRP A 5 -21.88 -10.96 -47.06
C TRP A 5 -21.53 -11.90 -45.90
N LEU A 6 -21.09 -13.14 -46.19
CA LEU A 6 -20.64 -14.09 -45.17
C LEU A 6 -19.36 -13.63 -44.45
N MET A 7 -18.64 -12.64 -44.96
CA MET A 7 -17.46 -12.08 -44.29
C MET A 7 -17.80 -11.07 -43.19
N ILE A 8 -19.04 -10.55 -43.13
CA ILE A 8 -19.45 -9.53 -42.16
C ILE A 8 -19.23 -9.96 -40.69
N PRO A 9 -19.62 -11.17 -40.24
CA PRO A 9 -19.38 -11.62 -38.87
C PRO A 9 -17.90 -11.72 -38.51
N ILE A 10 -17.08 -12.15 -39.46
CA ILE A 10 -15.63 -12.32 -39.26
C ILE A 10 -14.97 -10.94 -39.16
N LEU A 11 -15.34 -10.00 -40.03
CA LEU A 11 -14.87 -8.62 -39.99
C LEU A 11 -15.26 -7.92 -38.68
N SER A 12 -16.51 -8.08 -38.24
CA SER A 12 -16.99 -7.49 -36.98
C SER A 12 -16.27 -8.08 -35.75
N ALA A 13 -16.02 -9.38 -35.73
CA ALA A 13 -15.21 -10.03 -34.70
C ALA A 13 -13.76 -9.48 -34.67
N PHE A 14 -13.15 -9.37 -35.86
CA PHE A 14 -11.80 -8.86 -36.01
C PHE A 14 -11.69 -7.39 -35.56
N LEU A 15 -12.65 -6.55 -35.94
CA LEU A 15 -12.71 -5.14 -35.51
C LEU A 15 -12.86 -5.00 -33.99
N GLY A 16 -13.69 -5.84 -33.36
CA GLY A 16 -13.85 -5.87 -31.91
C GLY A 16 -12.55 -6.21 -31.18
N TRP A 17 -11.86 -7.27 -31.63
CA TRP A 17 -10.56 -7.65 -31.10
C TRP A 17 -9.50 -6.55 -31.32
N LEU A 18 -9.41 -6.02 -32.55
CA LEU A 18 -8.44 -5.00 -32.95
C LEU A 18 -8.62 -3.71 -32.15
N THR A 19 -9.87 -3.31 -31.88
CA THR A 19 -10.19 -2.09 -31.11
C THR A 19 -9.62 -2.18 -29.69
N ILE A 20 -9.78 -3.32 -29.01
CA ILE A 20 -9.23 -3.53 -27.67
C ILE A 20 -7.70 -3.55 -27.69
N GLN A 21 -7.10 -4.23 -28.66
CA GLN A 21 -5.63 -4.27 -28.81
C GLN A 21 -5.05 -2.86 -29.03
N LEU A 22 -5.67 -2.06 -29.90
CA LEU A 22 -5.29 -0.66 -30.13
C LEU A 22 -5.45 0.18 -28.86
N PHE A 23 -6.57 0.04 -28.15
CA PHE A 23 -6.82 0.76 -26.92
C PHE A 23 -5.74 0.49 -25.87
N VAL A 24 -5.38 -0.78 -25.66
CA VAL A 24 -4.33 -1.17 -24.70
C VAL A 24 -2.99 -0.52 -25.09
N LYS A 25 -2.59 -0.63 -26.36
CA LYS A 25 -1.31 -0.06 -26.82
C LYS A 25 -1.25 1.46 -26.68
N LEU A 26 -2.35 2.16 -27.00
CA LEU A 26 -2.47 3.61 -26.84
C LEU A 26 -2.47 4.03 -25.37
N PHE A 27 -3.18 3.28 -24.53
CA PHE A 27 -3.28 3.56 -23.10
C PHE A 27 -1.92 3.48 -22.44
N PHE A 28 -1.21 2.36 -22.59
CA PHE A 28 0.11 2.17 -21.98
C PHE A 28 1.19 3.06 -22.61
N GLY A 29 1.15 3.28 -23.93
CA GLY A 29 2.17 4.06 -24.63
C GLY A 29 2.06 5.58 -24.43
N PHE A 30 0.84 6.13 -24.38
CA PHE A 30 0.63 7.58 -24.44
C PHE A 30 -0.12 8.15 -23.24
N VAL A 31 -1.19 7.47 -22.81
CA VAL A 31 -2.04 7.97 -21.72
C VAL A 31 -1.38 7.75 -20.36
N PHE A 32 -0.75 6.59 -20.16
CA PHE A 32 -0.14 6.21 -18.89
C PHE A 32 1.02 7.14 -18.48
N PRO A 33 2.02 7.47 -19.34
CA PRO A 33 3.05 8.45 -18.99
C PRO A 33 2.48 9.82 -18.63
N ARG A 34 1.47 10.28 -19.40
CA ARG A 34 0.86 11.61 -19.22
C ARG A 34 0.06 11.73 -17.93
N LYS A 35 -0.63 10.66 -17.53
CA LYS A 35 -1.43 10.63 -16.29
C LYS A 35 -0.66 10.13 -15.07
N ARG A 36 0.56 9.63 -15.24
CA ARG A 36 1.39 9.07 -14.17
C ARG A 36 1.48 9.99 -12.95
N GLN A 37 1.82 11.26 -13.14
CA GLN A 37 1.99 12.19 -12.02
C GLN A 37 0.70 12.36 -11.20
N GLN A 38 -0.45 12.45 -11.88
CA GLN A 38 -1.75 12.53 -11.20
C GLN A 38 -2.04 11.27 -10.40
N TRP A 39 -1.75 10.10 -10.96
CA TRP A 39 -1.96 8.82 -10.29
C TRP A 39 -1.00 8.65 -9.11
N THR A 40 0.24 9.11 -9.24
CA THR A 40 1.23 9.10 -8.16
C THR A 40 0.77 9.95 -6.98
N VAL A 41 0.22 11.14 -7.22
CA VAL A 41 -0.34 11.99 -6.14
C VAL A 41 -1.54 11.32 -5.47
N GLN A 42 -2.46 10.75 -6.26
CA GLN A 42 -3.61 10.01 -5.70
C GLN A 42 -3.18 8.80 -4.88
N LEU A 43 -2.23 8.01 -5.39
CA LEU A 43 -1.66 6.88 -4.68
C LEU A 43 -0.97 7.31 -3.39
N ALA A 44 -0.18 8.40 -3.42
CA ALA A 44 0.49 8.92 -2.24
C ALA A 44 -0.50 9.34 -1.16
N LYS A 45 -1.58 10.04 -1.54
CA LYS A 45 -2.68 10.38 -0.64
C LYS A 45 -3.31 9.12 -0.04
N THR A 46 -3.74 8.17 -0.86
CA THR A 46 -4.36 6.91 -0.39
C THR A 46 -3.42 6.11 0.53
N VAL A 47 -2.14 6.00 0.19
CA VAL A 47 -1.14 5.30 1.03
C VAL A 47 -1.00 6.00 2.39
N SER A 48 -0.92 7.33 2.40
CA SER A 48 -0.76 8.12 3.63
C SER A 48 -2.00 8.10 4.52
N THR A 49 -3.20 7.93 3.97
CA THR A 49 -4.45 7.96 4.74
C THR A 49 -4.97 6.58 5.10
N GLU A 50 -4.85 5.60 4.20
CA GLU A 50 -5.49 4.28 4.35
C GLU A 50 -4.50 3.16 4.68
N LEU A 51 -3.24 3.23 4.20
CA LEU A 51 -2.25 2.17 4.45
C LEU A 51 -1.34 2.45 5.64
N PHE A 52 -1.02 3.73 5.88
CA PHE A 52 -0.15 4.12 6.99
C PHE A 52 -0.75 5.32 7.74
N SER A 53 -1.77 5.06 8.57
CA SER A 53 -2.37 6.07 9.43
C SER A 53 -1.54 6.29 10.69
N PHE A 54 -1.11 7.54 10.92
CA PHE A 54 -0.41 7.90 12.17
C PHE A 54 -1.27 7.68 13.42
N ALA A 55 -2.60 7.73 13.30
CA ALA A 55 -3.50 7.42 14.39
C ALA A 55 -3.45 5.93 14.76
N ASP A 56 -3.38 5.04 13.77
CA ASP A 56 -3.24 3.61 13.99
C ASP A 56 -1.85 3.27 14.54
N LEU A 57 -0.82 4.00 14.10
CA LEU A 57 0.53 3.90 14.64
C LEU A 57 0.58 4.32 16.12
N GLU A 58 -0.03 5.47 16.46
CA GLU A 58 -0.13 5.97 17.82
C GLU A 58 -0.79 4.90 18.71
N THR A 59 -2.00 4.46 18.35
CA THR A 59 -2.74 3.46 19.14
C THR A 59 -1.97 2.15 19.30
N LYS A 60 -1.26 1.68 18.26
CA LYS A 60 -0.46 0.45 18.34
C LYS A 60 0.76 0.63 19.25
N ILE A 61 1.49 1.74 19.14
CA ILE A 61 2.70 1.98 19.96
C ILE A 61 2.34 2.25 21.42
N THR A 62 1.26 2.99 21.69
CA THR A 62 0.81 3.28 23.05
C THR A 62 -0.03 2.16 23.66
N SER A 63 -0.22 1.06 22.95
CA SER A 63 -1.01 -0.07 23.45
C SER A 63 -0.31 -0.77 24.62
N PRO A 64 -1.07 -1.34 25.58
CA PRO A 64 -0.51 -2.16 26.65
C PRO A 64 0.32 -3.34 26.13
N GLU A 65 -0.03 -3.90 24.97
CA GLU A 65 0.70 -5.00 24.33
C GLU A 65 2.13 -4.57 23.93
N SER A 66 2.29 -3.38 23.36
CA SER A 66 3.59 -2.83 22.98
C SER A 66 4.46 -2.54 24.20
N LEU A 67 3.86 -2.03 25.27
CA LEU A 67 4.51 -1.84 26.57
C LEU A 67 5.01 -3.18 27.14
N GLN A 68 4.17 -4.22 27.17
CA GLN A 68 4.56 -5.54 27.67
C GLN A 68 5.72 -6.16 26.88
N LYS A 69 5.83 -5.89 25.57
CA LYS A 69 6.96 -6.38 24.76
C LYS A 69 8.30 -5.77 25.15
N ILE A 70 8.30 -4.54 25.66
CA ILE A 70 9.53 -3.85 26.06
C ILE A 70 9.82 -3.99 27.56
N MET A 71 8.82 -4.29 28.39
CA MET A 71 8.99 -4.41 29.85
C MET A 71 10.14 -5.32 30.28
N PRO A 72 10.34 -6.53 29.71
CA PRO A 72 11.45 -7.40 30.13
C PRO A 72 12.83 -6.76 29.91
N GLN A 73 13.01 -6.01 28.81
CA GLN A 73 14.27 -5.34 28.51
C GLN A 73 14.50 -4.15 29.45
N VAL A 74 13.43 -3.38 29.73
CA VAL A 74 13.51 -2.26 30.65
C VAL A 74 13.77 -2.73 32.07
N GLU A 75 13.14 -3.82 32.50
CA GLU A 75 13.33 -4.44 33.81
C GLU A 75 14.80 -4.82 34.05
N VAL A 76 15.46 -5.44 33.06
CA VAL A 76 16.88 -5.78 33.12
C VAL A 76 17.74 -4.52 33.27
N HIS A 77 17.42 -3.45 32.53
CA HIS A 77 18.20 -2.20 32.60
C HIS A 77 18.00 -1.45 33.92
N ILE A 78 16.78 -1.46 34.47
CA ILE A 78 16.49 -0.89 35.79
C ILE A 78 17.23 -1.68 36.86
N ASP A 79 17.17 -3.02 36.83
CA ASP A 79 17.86 -3.86 37.82
C ASP A 79 19.39 -3.66 37.77
N ASP A 80 19.99 -3.62 36.58
CA ASP A 80 21.42 -3.35 36.41
C ASP A 80 21.81 -1.94 36.90
N PHE A 81 21.00 -0.93 36.59
CA PHE A 81 21.21 0.42 37.11
C PHE A 81 21.14 0.46 38.63
N LEU A 82 20.12 -0.15 39.26
CA LEU A 82 19.98 -0.14 40.72
C LEU A 82 21.10 -0.91 41.43
N ARG A 83 21.59 -2.01 40.86
CA ARG A 83 22.62 -2.86 41.48
C ARG A 83 24.05 -2.40 41.23
N LYS A 84 24.32 -1.79 40.07
CA LYS A 84 25.69 -1.40 39.66
C LYS A 84 25.83 0.10 39.45
N GLY A 85 24.89 0.71 38.72
CA GLY A 85 24.94 2.13 38.37
C GLY A 85 24.75 3.05 39.58
N LEU A 86 23.81 2.72 40.45
CA LEU A 86 23.41 3.53 41.58
C LEU A 86 24.47 3.52 42.70
N PRO A 87 25.06 2.38 43.10
CA PRO A 87 26.20 2.37 44.02
C PRO A 87 27.41 3.12 43.49
N LYS A 88 27.66 3.07 42.18
CA LYS A 88 28.75 3.79 41.53
C LYS A 88 28.52 5.31 41.53
N SER A 89 27.29 5.75 41.31
CA SER A 89 26.94 7.18 41.22
C SER A 89 26.74 7.81 42.60
N PHE A 90 26.28 7.03 43.58
CA PHE A 90 26.04 7.48 44.94
C PHE A 90 26.69 6.54 45.98
N PRO A 91 28.03 6.55 46.11
CA PRO A 91 28.75 5.61 46.97
C PRO A 91 28.43 5.78 48.46
N MET A 92 28.10 7.01 48.89
CA MET A 92 27.87 7.30 50.31
C MET A 92 26.55 6.74 50.84
N ILE A 93 25.57 6.52 49.96
CA ILE A 93 24.25 5.95 50.31
C ILE A 93 24.13 4.47 49.93
N SER A 94 25.08 3.92 49.17
CA SER A 94 25.00 2.55 48.66
C SER A 94 24.95 1.50 49.77
N ALA A 95 25.64 1.75 50.89
CA ALA A 95 25.63 0.88 52.06
C ALA A 95 24.26 0.80 52.74
N PHE A 96 23.38 1.78 52.51
CA PHE A 96 22.01 1.83 53.04
C PHE A 96 20.96 1.28 52.06
N ILE A 97 21.37 0.95 50.83
CA ILE A 97 20.49 0.43 49.78
C ILE A 97 20.70 -1.07 49.69
N GLY A 98 19.93 -1.80 50.51
CA GLY A 98 19.90 -3.26 50.48
C GLY A 98 18.98 -3.82 49.41
N GLU A 99 18.96 -5.15 49.29
CA GLU A 99 18.16 -5.91 48.33
C GLU A 99 16.66 -5.54 48.35
N ARG A 100 16.11 -5.35 49.55
CA ARG A 100 14.70 -4.94 49.73
C ARG A 100 14.42 -3.57 49.10
N THR A 101 15.31 -2.61 49.30
CA THR A 101 15.18 -1.25 48.77
C THR A 101 15.33 -1.24 47.26
N ILE A 102 16.24 -2.05 46.71
CA ILE A 102 16.40 -2.24 45.26
C ILE A 102 15.10 -2.75 44.64
N ASN A 103 14.51 -3.81 45.19
CA ASN A 103 13.27 -4.38 44.65
C ASN A 103 12.09 -3.39 44.76
N GLN A 104 11.99 -2.63 45.85
CA GLN A 104 10.98 -1.58 45.99
C GLN A 104 11.15 -0.45 44.95
N LEU A 105 12.38 0.04 44.75
CA LEU A 105 12.67 1.06 43.74
C LEU A 105 12.33 0.55 42.34
N LYS A 106 12.72 -0.69 42.03
CA LYS A 106 12.41 -1.35 40.76
C LYS A 106 10.90 -1.39 40.51
N GLU A 107 10.10 -1.83 41.48
CA GLU A 107 8.63 -1.84 41.35
C GLU A 107 8.03 -0.45 41.13
N ILE A 108 8.52 0.56 41.86
CA ILE A 108 8.06 1.96 41.70
C ILE A 108 8.39 2.47 40.29
N PHE A 109 9.62 2.27 39.82
CA PHE A 109 10.04 2.70 38.49
C PHE A 109 9.26 2.00 37.38
N LEU A 110 9.02 0.70 37.50
CA LEU A 110 8.22 -0.04 36.52
C LEU A 110 6.78 0.50 36.47
N LYS A 111 6.14 0.73 37.61
CA LYS A 111 4.79 1.32 37.66
C LYS A 111 4.73 2.72 37.06
N GLU A 112 5.72 3.55 37.37
CA GLU A 112 5.80 4.89 36.80
C GLU A 112 6.01 4.82 35.29
N LEU A 113 6.86 3.89 34.82
CA LEU A 113 7.09 3.65 33.40
C LEU A 113 5.81 3.28 32.65
N GLU A 114 4.96 2.43 33.21
CA GLU A 114 3.67 2.06 32.61
C GLU A 114 2.77 3.28 32.38
N THR A 115 2.90 4.31 33.22
CA THR A 115 2.14 5.55 33.14
C THR A 115 2.76 6.54 32.15
N ILE A 116 4.08 6.74 32.19
CA ILE A 116 4.76 7.75 31.37
C ILE A 116 5.02 7.28 29.94
N PHE A 117 5.20 5.97 29.71
CA PHE A 117 5.57 5.45 28.39
C PHE A 117 4.52 5.79 27.31
N PRO A 118 3.21 5.53 27.51
CA PRO A 118 2.19 5.92 26.53
C PRO A 118 2.20 7.43 26.24
N LEU A 119 2.40 8.26 27.26
CA LEU A 119 2.42 9.71 27.13
C LEU A 119 3.59 10.19 26.26
N VAL A 120 4.79 9.67 26.52
CA VAL A 120 6.01 10.02 25.78
C VAL A 120 5.92 9.52 24.34
N MET A 121 5.47 8.28 24.14
CA MET A 121 5.32 7.71 22.80
C MET A 121 4.26 8.43 21.97
N LYS A 122 3.16 8.86 22.57
CA LYS A 122 2.15 9.67 21.90
C LYS A 122 2.74 10.98 21.37
N GLY A 123 3.50 11.70 22.21
CA GLY A 123 4.19 12.92 21.80
C GLY A 123 5.20 12.66 20.66
N TYR A 124 5.94 11.57 20.74
CA TYR A 124 6.90 11.17 19.70
C TYR A 124 6.21 10.87 18.36
N VAL A 125 5.11 10.10 18.35
CA VAL A 125 4.37 9.79 17.11
C VAL A 125 3.77 11.06 16.50
N LYS A 126 3.28 11.99 17.32
CA LYS A 126 2.78 13.28 16.84
C LYS A 126 3.88 14.10 16.16
N ASN A 127 5.06 14.20 16.78
CA ASN A 127 6.19 14.90 16.17
C ASN A 127 6.63 14.21 14.87
N LEU A 128 6.66 12.87 14.84
CA LEU A 128 6.93 12.12 13.61
C LEU A 128 5.93 12.43 12.51
N GLN A 129 4.64 12.61 12.83
CA GLN A 129 3.64 12.99 11.84
C GLN A 129 3.90 14.39 11.26
N GLU A 130 4.38 15.33 12.08
CA GLU A 130 4.71 16.69 11.65
C GLU A 130 5.99 16.72 10.80
N ASP A 131 7.00 15.92 11.17
CA ASP A 131 8.29 15.86 10.48
C ASP A 131 8.27 15.00 9.22
N LEU A 132 7.44 13.95 9.18
CA LEU A 132 7.35 13.01 8.06
C LEU A 132 6.14 13.32 7.16
N ASN A 133 6.41 14.01 6.05
CA ASN A 133 5.45 14.09 4.96
C ASN A 133 5.47 12.77 4.15
N LEU A 134 4.71 11.77 4.61
CA LEU A 134 4.60 10.47 3.94
C LEU A 134 4.08 10.59 2.50
N GLU A 135 3.15 11.52 2.23
CA GLU A 135 2.64 11.77 0.89
C GLU A 135 3.79 12.17 -0.05
N GLN A 136 4.59 13.16 0.34
CA GLN A 136 5.74 13.60 -0.45
C GLN A 136 6.79 12.49 -0.60
N MET A 137 7.06 11.74 0.47
CA MET A 137 8.01 10.63 0.43
C MET A 137 7.59 9.57 -0.60
N VAL A 138 6.30 9.21 -0.66
CA VAL A 138 5.78 8.27 -1.65
C VAL A 138 5.88 8.85 -3.05
N ILE A 139 5.53 10.12 -3.25
CA ILE A 139 5.68 10.79 -4.56
C ILE A 139 7.11 10.71 -5.05
N ASP A 140 8.09 11.06 -4.21
CA ASP A 140 9.51 11.09 -4.57
C ASP A 140 10.01 9.68 -4.91
N LYS A 141 9.67 8.69 -4.10
CA LYS A 141 10.05 7.28 -4.33
C LYS A 141 9.42 6.72 -5.60
N VAL A 142 8.14 6.97 -5.83
CA VAL A 142 7.42 6.49 -7.04
C VAL A 142 7.93 7.21 -8.27
N THR A 143 8.23 8.51 -8.20
CA THR A 143 8.76 9.30 -9.32
C THR A 143 10.18 8.87 -9.70
N ALA A 144 11.00 8.48 -8.71
CA ALA A 144 12.34 7.96 -8.93
C ALA A 144 12.37 6.62 -9.71
N ILE A 145 11.26 5.88 -9.74
CA ILE A 145 11.17 4.65 -10.54
C ILE A 145 11.04 5.03 -12.03
N PRO A 146 11.80 4.40 -12.94
CA PRO A 146 11.63 4.63 -14.38
C PRO A 146 10.20 4.31 -14.85
N THR A 147 9.63 5.16 -15.72
CA THR A 147 8.26 4.97 -16.24
C THR A 147 8.08 3.59 -16.86
N ASP A 148 9.08 3.13 -17.61
CA ASP A 148 9.03 1.84 -18.32
C ASP A 148 8.90 0.67 -17.36
N LYS A 149 9.56 0.72 -16.21
CA LYS A 149 9.45 -0.34 -15.18
C LYS A 149 8.04 -0.40 -14.61
N ILE A 150 7.46 0.76 -14.29
CA ILE A 150 6.08 0.81 -13.78
C ILE A 150 5.11 0.28 -14.83
N GLN A 151 5.26 0.70 -16.09
CA GLN A 151 4.41 0.23 -17.18
C GLN A 151 4.48 -1.28 -17.36
N VAL A 152 5.68 -1.86 -17.35
CA VAL A 152 5.88 -3.31 -17.45
C VAL A 152 5.21 -4.02 -16.27
N SER A 153 5.39 -3.55 -15.04
CA SER A 153 4.76 -4.17 -13.86
C SER A 153 3.24 -4.08 -13.91
N VAL A 154 2.67 -2.95 -14.30
CA VAL A 154 1.21 -2.80 -14.44
C VAL A 154 0.69 -3.69 -15.57
N TYR A 155 1.35 -3.70 -16.73
CA TYR A 155 0.96 -4.55 -17.85
C TYR A 155 1.09 -6.04 -17.51
N GLN A 156 2.09 -6.47 -16.75
CA GLN A 156 2.19 -7.85 -16.27
C GLN A 156 1.05 -8.21 -15.32
N ALA A 157 0.61 -7.27 -14.47
CA ALA A 157 -0.47 -7.50 -13.53
C ALA A 157 -1.84 -7.64 -14.21
N ILE A 158 -2.16 -6.80 -15.20
CA ILE A 158 -3.50 -6.77 -15.82
C ILE A 158 -3.54 -7.27 -17.28
N GLY A 159 -2.40 -7.51 -17.91
CA GLY A 159 -2.30 -7.83 -19.34
C GLY A 159 -2.98 -9.14 -19.72
N SER A 160 -2.98 -10.13 -18.82
CA SER A 160 -3.71 -11.38 -19.03
C SER A 160 -5.22 -11.15 -19.10
N ASP A 161 -5.77 -10.27 -18.25
CA ASP A 161 -7.19 -9.91 -18.24
C ASP A 161 -7.57 -9.03 -19.44
N LEU A 162 -6.66 -8.15 -19.88
CA LEU A 162 -6.85 -7.37 -21.11
C LEU A 162 -6.92 -8.26 -22.36
N ASN A 163 -6.11 -9.33 -22.42
CA ASN A 163 -6.18 -10.30 -23.50
C ASN A 163 -7.48 -11.10 -23.49
N LYS A 164 -8.00 -11.46 -22.31
CA LYS A 164 -9.35 -12.07 -22.18
C LYS A 164 -10.44 -11.10 -22.64
N ALA A 165 -10.33 -9.82 -22.28
CA ALA A 165 -11.27 -8.79 -22.73
C ALA A 165 -11.24 -8.62 -24.26
N ALA A 166 -10.07 -8.70 -24.89
CA ALA A 166 -9.95 -8.68 -26.34
C ALA A 166 -10.65 -9.90 -27.00
N LEU A 167 -10.54 -11.08 -26.40
CA LEU A 167 -11.25 -12.28 -26.86
C LEU A 167 -12.77 -12.16 -26.72
N LEU A 168 -13.24 -11.62 -25.59
CA LEU A 168 -14.66 -11.34 -25.36
C LEU A 168 -15.20 -10.30 -26.36
N ALA A 169 -14.43 -9.25 -26.63
CA ALA A 169 -14.80 -8.26 -27.66
C ALA A 169 -14.88 -8.88 -29.05
N ALA A 170 -13.99 -9.83 -29.37
CA ALA A 170 -14.07 -10.59 -30.61
C ALA A 170 -15.36 -11.42 -30.70
N LEU A 171 -15.72 -12.11 -29.61
CA LEU A 171 -16.95 -12.90 -29.54
C LEU A 171 -18.20 -12.04 -29.67
N LEU A 172 -18.24 -10.88 -29.01
CA LEU A 172 -19.33 -9.92 -29.14
C LEU A 172 -19.41 -9.35 -30.57
N GLY A 173 -18.28 -9.01 -31.17
CA GLY A 173 -18.22 -8.58 -32.57
C GLY A 173 -18.75 -9.64 -33.53
N LEU A 174 -18.46 -10.92 -33.27
CA LEU A 174 -19.01 -12.03 -34.03
C LEU A 174 -20.54 -12.11 -33.91
N LEU A 175 -21.08 -12.02 -32.69
CA LEU A 175 -22.52 -12.04 -32.45
C LEU A 175 -23.24 -10.88 -33.16
N ILE A 176 -22.68 -9.67 -33.06
CA ILE A 176 -23.23 -8.48 -33.74
C ILE A 176 -23.21 -8.68 -35.25
N GLY A 177 -22.12 -9.20 -35.81
CA GLY A 177 -22.03 -9.43 -37.25
C GLY A 177 -22.93 -10.57 -37.74
N LEU A 178 -23.23 -11.59 -36.92
CA LEU A 178 -24.26 -12.60 -37.23
C LEU A 178 -25.66 -11.97 -37.31
N VAL A 179 -25.99 -11.08 -36.39
CA VAL A 179 -27.26 -10.33 -36.43
C VAL A 179 -27.30 -9.46 -37.70
N GLN A 180 -26.21 -8.78 -38.03
CA GLN A 180 -26.11 -7.97 -39.24
C GLN A 180 -26.28 -8.80 -40.52
N LEU A 181 -25.69 -10.00 -40.57
CA LEU A 181 -25.89 -10.94 -41.67
C LEU A 181 -27.37 -11.34 -41.80
N GLY A 182 -28.05 -11.62 -40.68
CA GLY A 182 -29.47 -11.95 -40.66
C GLY A 182 -30.34 -10.83 -41.22
N ILE A 183 -30.06 -9.57 -40.85
CA ILE A 183 -30.76 -8.39 -41.37
C ILE A 183 -30.54 -8.25 -42.89
N VAL A 184 -29.30 -8.42 -43.36
CA VAL A 184 -28.97 -8.33 -44.80
C VAL A 184 -29.67 -9.42 -45.61
N LEU A 185 -29.69 -10.66 -45.13
CA LEU A 185 -30.41 -11.76 -45.80
C LEU A 185 -31.91 -11.51 -45.86
N ALA A 186 -32.51 -10.98 -44.80
CA ALA A 186 -33.93 -10.63 -44.77
C ALA A 186 -34.26 -9.49 -45.76
N THR A 187 -33.37 -8.52 -45.90
CA THR A 187 -33.55 -7.37 -46.82
C THR A 187 -33.36 -7.77 -48.28
N VAL A 188 -32.41 -8.67 -48.56
CA VAL A 188 -32.09 -9.13 -49.93
C VAL A 188 -33.09 -10.18 -50.44
N SER A 189 -33.88 -10.79 -49.55
CA SER A 189 -34.93 -11.77 -49.91
C SER A 189 -36.29 -11.13 -50.24
N PHE A 190 -36.42 -9.80 -50.14
CA PHE A 190 -37.58 -9.01 -50.58
C PHE A 190 -37.28 -8.33 -51.92
#